data_AF-A0A0F9RSF8-F1
#
_entry.id   AF-A0A0F9RSF8-F1
#
_cell.length_a   1.000
_cell.length_b   1.000
_cell.length_c   1.000
_cell.angle_alpha   90.00
_cell.angle_beta   90.00
_cell.angle_gamma   90.00
#
_symmetry.space_group_name_H-M   'P 1'
#
loop_
_entity.id
_entity.type
_entity.pdbx_description
1 polymer ?
#
loop_
_entity_poly.entity_id
_entity_poly.type
_entity_poly.pdbx_seq_one_letter_code
_entity_poly.pdbx_strand_id
1 'polypeptide(L)'
;MNVVEPSRTLFEMSEVNWKWTVGVVLAIITSLVIFGGLTKIAKVASAIVPFMVAIYLVAVIIVMVLNSSQILPSLKLIITEAWNFKSLATGGFWGLVIIGVRRAMFSNEAGLGSAPMYHGQSKTDNPIKEGLVAMLGPFIDTIMVCTFTAIVIILSGAYLEDSSGIVMTLSAFETTLFGWGDDLLMLIVTAFALSTLFTYSYYGVKCLSFLTSPKIGKFYNWYFVIMIVFAAVASLDLVKNLIDLSYALMVIPNMIAVLLLAPKVNAAAKDYFLKLKHGRT
;
A
#
# COMPACT_ATOMS: atom_id res chain seq x y z
N MET A 1 -15.80 20.59 2.03
CA MET A 1 -14.49 21.26 2.20
C MET A 1 -13.49 20.39 1.47
N ASN A 2 -12.88 20.87 0.39
CA ASN A 2 -11.80 20.10 -0.22
C ASN A 2 -10.55 20.40 0.59
N VAL A 3 -10.08 19.37 1.26
CA VAL A 3 -8.86 19.40 2.02
C VAL A 3 -7.73 19.48 0.99
N VAL A 4 -6.93 20.54 1.04
CA VAL A 4 -5.98 21.00 0.02
C VAL A 4 -6.59 21.30 -1.36
N GLU A 5 -6.65 22.60 -1.71
CA GLU A 5 -7.04 23.07 -3.05
C GLU A 5 -5.85 23.72 -3.77
N PRO A 6 -5.06 22.97 -4.57
CA PRO A 6 -3.85 23.51 -5.21
C PRO A 6 -4.15 24.66 -6.19
N SER A 7 -5.36 24.72 -6.74
CA SER A 7 -5.84 25.84 -7.56
C SER A 7 -5.98 27.15 -6.78
N ARG A 8 -6.19 27.08 -5.47
CA ARG A 8 -6.26 28.26 -4.58
C ARG A 8 -4.96 28.53 -3.86
N THR A 9 -4.21 27.49 -3.49
CA THR A 9 -3.04 27.61 -2.61
C THR A 9 -1.71 27.76 -3.35
N LEU A 10 -1.59 27.20 -4.56
CA LEU A 10 -0.32 27.17 -5.30
C LEU A 10 -0.38 28.00 -6.58
N PHE A 11 -1.27 27.62 -7.50
CA PHE A 11 -1.39 28.26 -8.80
C PHE A 11 -2.76 28.03 -9.39
N GLU A 12 -3.39 29.11 -9.86
CA GLU A 12 -4.71 29.06 -10.46
C GLU A 12 -4.64 28.40 -11.85
N MET A 13 -5.04 27.13 -11.91
CA MET A 13 -5.21 26.38 -13.15
C MET A 13 -6.39 25.41 -13.02
N SER A 14 -6.93 24.97 -14.15
CA SER A 14 -8.03 24.00 -14.16
C SER A 14 -7.64 22.68 -13.51
N GLU A 15 -8.61 21.96 -12.96
CA GLU A 15 -8.40 20.65 -12.34
C GLU A 15 -7.72 19.66 -13.31
N VAL A 16 -8.10 19.71 -14.59
CA VAL A 16 -7.50 18.89 -15.65
C VAL A 16 -6.02 19.22 -15.82
N ASN A 17 -5.66 20.50 -15.87
CA ASN A 17 -4.26 20.92 -16.00
C ASN A 17 -3.44 20.52 -14.77
N TRP A 18 -4.03 20.57 -13.57
CA TRP A 18 -3.40 20.07 -12.34
C TRP A 18 -3.09 18.57 -12.44
N LYS A 19 -4.05 17.74 -12.88
CA LYS A 19 -3.84 16.30 -13.05
C LYS A 19 -2.70 15.98 -14.03
N TRP A 20 -2.66 16.67 -15.17
CA TRP A 20 -1.55 16.52 -16.13
C TRP A 20 -0.21 16.94 -15.52
N THR A 21 -0.18 18.08 -14.82
CA THR A 21 1.04 18.60 -14.19
C THR A 21 1.59 17.64 -13.15
N VAL A 22 0.74 17.15 -12.23
CA VAL A 22 1.12 16.16 -11.23
C VAL A 22 1.60 14.86 -11.89
N GLY A 23 0.90 14.38 -12.92
CA GLY A 23 1.31 13.20 -13.68
C GLY A 23 2.70 13.34 -14.30
N VAL A 24 2.99 14.48 -14.94
CA VAL A 24 4.31 14.77 -15.53
C VAL A 24 5.39 14.88 -14.45
N VAL A 25 5.11 15.58 -13.35
CA VAL A 25 6.07 15.72 -12.23
C VAL A 25 6.40 14.35 -11.64
N LEU A 26 5.39 13.53 -11.35
CA LEU A 26 5.58 12.17 -10.84
C LEU A 26 6.35 11.29 -11.84
N ALA A 27 6.06 11.40 -13.13
CA ALA A 27 6.77 10.69 -14.18
C ALA A 27 8.25 11.07 -14.25
N ILE A 28 8.57 12.37 -14.15
CA ILE A 28 9.95 12.87 -14.12
C ILE A 28 10.67 12.34 -12.88
N ILE A 29 10.11 12.54 -11.68
CA ILE A 29 10.74 12.08 -10.42
C ILE A 29 10.97 10.56 -10.46
N THR A 30 9.97 9.82 -10.93
CA THR A 30 10.05 8.36 -11.05
C THR A 30 11.13 7.94 -12.04
N SER A 31 11.19 8.58 -13.21
CA SER A 31 12.20 8.28 -14.25
C SER A 31 13.64 8.43 -13.73
N LEU A 32 13.90 9.46 -12.91
CA LEU A 32 15.23 9.70 -12.32
C LEU A 32 15.68 8.52 -11.46
N VAL A 33 14.76 7.79 -10.83
CA VAL A 33 15.07 6.65 -9.96
C VAL A 33 15.09 5.35 -10.75
N ILE A 34 14.03 5.03 -11.49
CA ILE A 34 13.82 3.69 -12.04
C ILE A 34 14.78 3.33 -13.18
N PHE A 35 15.25 4.32 -13.95
CA PHE A 35 16.24 4.08 -15.00
C PHE A 35 17.63 3.74 -14.46
N GLY A 36 17.89 4.02 -13.17
CA GLY A 36 19.08 3.54 -12.47
C GLY A 36 19.06 2.06 -12.10
N GLY A 37 17.95 1.36 -12.33
CA GLY A 37 17.79 -0.06 -12.06
C GLY A 37 17.63 -0.40 -10.56
N LEU A 38 17.66 -1.70 -10.25
CA LEU A 38 17.33 -2.23 -8.91
C LEU A 38 18.18 -1.63 -7.79
N THR A 39 19.47 -1.39 -8.02
CA THR A 39 20.36 -0.82 -6.99
C THR A 39 19.96 0.60 -6.60
N LYS A 40 19.59 1.45 -7.58
CA LYS A 40 19.10 2.81 -7.32
C LYS A 40 17.72 2.80 -6.69
N ILE A 41 16.82 1.95 -7.18
CA ILE A 41 15.47 1.76 -6.61
C ILE A 41 15.57 1.36 -5.13
N ALA A 42 16.34 0.31 -4.81
CA ALA A 42 16.51 -0.17 -3.45
C ALA A 42 17.14 0.89 -2.54
N LYS A 43 18.14 1.64 -3.02
CA LYS A 43 18.78 2.73 -2.25
C LYS A 43 17.80 3.85 -1.91
N VAL A 44 16.98 4.27 -2.87
CA VAL A 44 16.01 5.35 -2.66
C VAL A 44 14.86 4.87 -1.77
N ALA A 45 14.30 3.68 -2.05
CA ALA A 45 13.22 3.11 -1.25
C ALA A 45 13.65 2.88 0.20
N SER A 46 14.83 2.30 0.45
CA SER A 46 15.33 2.08 1.81
C SER A 46 15.62 3.37 2.59
N ALA A 47 15.82 4.51 1.91
CA ALA A 47 15.94 5.80 2.56
C ALA A 47 14.58 6.45 2.86
N ILE A 48 13.64 6.40 1.90
CA ILE A 48 12.33 7.07 2.01
C ILE A 48 11.37 6.30 2.92
N VAL A 49 11.32 4.96 2.80
CA VAL A 49 10.31 4.12 3.49
C VAL A 49 10.39 4.24 5.01
N PRO A 50 11.56 4.13 5.67
CA PRO A 50 11.62 4.28 7.13
C PRO A 50 11.18 5.67 7.59
N PHE A 51 11.54 6.71 6.83
CA PHE A 51 11.19 8.09 7.14
C PHE A 51 9.68 8.35 7.02
N MET A 52 9.06 7.93 5.91
CA MET A 52 7.62 8.14 5.69
C MET A 52 6.78 7.37 6.71
N VAL A 53 7.16 6.13 7.05
CA VAL A 53 6.47 5.33 8.06
C VAL A 53 6.67 5.92 9.46
N ALA A 54 7.89 6.36 9.80
CA ALA A 54 8.16 6.95 11.11
C ALA A 54 7.35 8.24 11.33
N ILE A 55 7.34 9.15 10.35
CA ILE A 55 6.56 10.40 10.46
C ILE A 55 5.07 10.09 10.55
N TYR A 56 4.58 9.17 9.71
CA TYR A 56 3.19 8.74 9.76
C TYR A 56 2.80 8.19 11.13
N LEU A 57 3.60 7.25 11.66
CA LEU A 57 3.37 6.63 12.96
C LEU A 57 3.40 7.66 14.09
N VAL A 58 4.35 8.60 14.07
CA VAL A 58 4.40 9.69 15.05
C VAL A 58 3.13 10.53 14.98
N ALA A 59 2.67 10.92 13.78
CA ALA A 59 1.47 11.72 13.61
C ALA A 59 0.22 11.02 14.15
N VAL A 60 -0.01 9.75 13.78
CA VAL A 60 -1.19 9.00 14.27
C VAL A 60 -1.09 8.70 15.77
N ILE A 61 0.10 8.42 16.30
CA ILE A 61 0.29 8.21 17.74
C ILE A 61 -0.03 9.50 18.51
N ILE A 62 0.38 10.67 18.02
CA ILE A 62 0.01 11.96 18.64
C ILE A 62 -1.51 12.10 18.68
N VAL A 63 -2.21 11.88 17.57
CA VAL A 63 -3.69 11.93 17.52
C VAL A 63 -4.30 10.97 18.53
N MET A 64 -3.81 9.72 18.57
CA MET A 64 -4.33 8.69 19.47
C MET A 64 -4.09 9.05 20.94
N VAL A 65 -2.91 9.59 21.31
CA VAL A 65 -2.61 10.01 22.69
C VAL A 65 -3.53 11.16 23.12
N LEU A 66 -3.74 12.15 22.26
CA LEU A 66 -4.65 13.27 22.51
C LEU A 66 -6.11 12.82 22.68
N ASN A 67 -6.47 11.67 22.11
CA ASN A 67 -7.82 11.10 22.15
C ASN A 67 -7.85 9.72 22.84
N SER A 68 -6.97 9.50 23.81
CA SER A 68 -6.71 8.17 24.37
C SER A 68 -7.94 7.46 24.95
N SER A 69 -8.89 8.22 25.52
CA SER A 69 -10.15 7.69 26.05
C SER A 69 -11.05 7.07 24.99
N GLN A 70 -10.90 7.49 23.73
CA GLN A 70 -11.74 7.07 22.60
C GLN A 70 -11.13 5.95 21.76
N ILE A 71 -9.87 5.55 22.01
CA ILE A 71 -9.21 4.46 21.28
C ILE A 71 -9.97 3.14 21.48
N LEU A 72 -10.23 2.75 22.73
CA LEU A 72 -10.88 1.48 23.03
C LEU A 72 -12.34 1.45 22.54
N PRO A 73 -13.15 2.52 22.71
CA PRO A 73 -14.45 2.65 22.05
C PRO A 73 -14.37 2.49 20.52
N SER A 74 -13.39 3.11 19.86
CA SER A 74 -13.21 3.02 18.40
C SER A 74 -12.90 1.59 17.94
N LEU A 75 -12.01 0.88 18.65
CA LEU A 75 -11.74 -0.53 18.38
C LEU A 75 -12.96 -1.41 18.59
N LYS A 76 -13.72 -1.15 19.66
CA LYS A 76 -14.98 -1.86 19.92
C LYS A 76 -15.98 -1.63 18.79
N LEU A 77 -16.10 -0.39 18.31
CA LEU A 77 -16.98 -0.03 17.19
C LEU A 77 -16.62 -0.83 15.92
N ILE A 78 -15.34 -0.90 15.56
CA ILE A 78 -14.87 -1.68 14.40
C ILE A 78 -15.32 -3.14 14.51
N ILE A 79 -15.12 -3.76 15.67
CA ILE A 79 -15.50 -5.17 15.88
C ILE A 79 -17.01 -5.35 15.87
N THR A 80 -17.76 -4.47 16.54
CA THR A 80 -19.22 -4.59 16.61
C THR A 80 -19.89 -4.38 15.25
N GLU A 81 -19.39 -3.45 14.44
CA GLU A 81 -19.92 -3.21 13.10
C GLU A 81 -19.52 -4.31 12.12
N ALA A 82 -18.30 -4.85 12.23
CA ALA A 82 -17.88 -6.00 11.43
C ALA A 82 -18.71 -7.26 11.71
N TRP A 83 -19.23 -7.43 12.93
CA TRP A 83 -20.11 -8.53 13.34
C TRP A 83 -21.58 -8.12 13.47
N ASN A 84 -22.03 -7.08 12.77
CA ASN A 84 -23.41 -6.65 12.85
C ASN A 84 -24.36 -7.67 12.20
N PHE A 85 -24.94 -8.56 13.02
CA PHE A 85 -25.79 -9.66 12.58
C PHE A 85 -27.11 -9.22 11.92
N LYS A 86 -27.52 -7.95 12.09
CA LYS A 86 -28.67 -7.39 11.37
C LYS A 86 -28.37 -7.24 9.87
N SER A 87 -27.11 -6.97 9.53
CA SER A 87 -26.59 -6.91 8.15
C SER A 87 -26.31 -8.30 7.56
N LEU A 88 -26.19 -9.35 8.40
CA LEU A 88 -26.05 -10.75 7.97
C LEU A 88 -27.34 -11.26 7.32
N ALA A 89 -28.50 -10.96 7.91
CA ALA A 89 -29.81 -11.38 7.39
C ALA A 89 -30.21 -10.69 6.08
N THR A 90 -29.64 -9.51 5.80
CA THR A 90 -29.95 -8.68 4.63
C THR A 90 -28.90 -8.77 3.51
N GLY A 91 -27.88 -9.62 3.67
CA GLY A 91 -26.79 -9.80 2.69
C GLY A 91 -25.68 -8.74 2.73
N GLY A 92 -25.87 -7.64 3.49
CA GLY A 92 -24.87 -6.57 3.64
C GLY A 92 -23.55 -7.02 4.26
N PHE A 93 -23.58 -8.07 5.09
CA PHE A 93 -22.38 -8.66 5.68
C PHE A 93 -21.39 -9.18 4.62
N TRP A 94 -21.87 -9.94 3.63
CA TRP A 94 -20.99 -10.46 2.59
C TRP A 94 -20.42 -9.33 1.72
N GLY A 95 -21.19 -8.27 1.51
CA GLY A 95 -20.68 -7.05 0.87
C GLY A 95 -19.52 -6.42 1.64
N LEU A 96 -19.68 -6.26 2.96
CA LEU A 96 -18.63 -5.73 3.84
C LEU A 96 -17.37 -6.61 3.83
N VAL A 97 -17.53 -7.93 3.93
CA VAL A 97 -16.40 -8.88 3.87
C VAL A 97 -15.67 -8.78 2.54
N ILE A 98 -16.39 -8.75 1.41
CA ILE A 98 -15.78 -8.64 0.09
C ILE A 98 -15.02 -7.32 -0.05
N ILE A 99 -15.61 -6.19 0.37
CA ILE A 99 -14.95 -4.88 0.32
C ILE A 99 -13.70 -4.88 1.21
N GLY A 100 -13.79 -5.42 2.43
CA GLY A 100 -12.68 -5.52 3.37
C GLY A 100 -11.52 -6.36 2.82
N VAL A 101 -11.81 -7.54 2.27
CA VAL A 101 -10.81 -8.42 1.65
C VAL A 101 -10.17 -7.75 0.43
N ARG A 102 -10.95 -7.12 -0.44
CA ARG A 102 -10.41 -6.36 -1.58
C ARG A 102 -9.44 -5.30 -1.09
N ARG A 103 -9.87 -4.42 -0.18
CA ARG A 103 -9.03 -3.35 0.37
C ARG A 103 -7.78 -3.86 1.06
N ALA A 104 -7.86 -4.96 1.81
CA ALA A 104 -6.71 -5.58 2.46
C ALA A 104 -5.68 -6.08 1.42
N MET A 105 -6.13 -6.76 0.36
CA MET A 105 -5.25 -7.19 -0.74
C MET A 105 -4.60 -6.02 -1.47
N PHE A 106 -5.28 -4.87 -1.57
CA PHE A 106 -4.70 -3.64 -2.10
C PHE A 106 -3.56 -3.06 -1.26
N SER A 107 -3.64 -3.22 0.06
CA SER A 107 -2.66 -2.65 0.97
C SER A 107 -1.41 -3.53 1.08
N ASN A 108 -1.60 -4.79 1.47
CA ASN A 108 -0.48 -5.67 1.82
C ASN A 108 -0.06 -6.65 0.72
N GLU A 109 -0.75 -6.65 -0.42
CA GLU A 109 -0.47 -7.51 -1.57
C GLU A 109 -0.50 -9.03 -1.24
N ALA A 110 -1.21 -9.42 -0.18
CA ALA A 110 -1.28 -10.81 0.26
C ALA A 110 -1.89 -11.69 -0.85
N GLY A 111 -1.17 -12.77 -1.17
CA GLY A 111 -1.58 -13.74 -2.18
C GLY A 111 -1.32 -13.32 -3.63
N LEU A 112 -0.86 -12.09 -3.92
CA LEU A 112 -0.58 -11.63 -5.29
C LEU A 112 0.71 -12.22 -5.89
N GLY A 113 1.68 -12.59 -5.05
CA GLY A 113 2.96 -13.14 -5.50
C GLY A 113 3.99 -12.10 -5.96
N SER A 114 3.70 -10.81 -5.80
CA SER A 114 4.60 -9.68 -6.11
C SER A 114 5.74 -9.55 -5.11
N ALA A 115 5.44 -9.49 -3.80
CA ALA A 115 6.46 -9.32 -2.75
C ALA A 115 7.60 -10.36 -2.82
N PRO A 116 7.35 -11.67 -3.06
CA PRO A 116 8.41 -12.65 -3.27
C PRO A 116 9.40 -12.31 -4.39
N MET A 117 9.03 -11.53 -5.41
CA MET A 117 9.93 -11.12 -6.50
C MET A 117 11.03 -10.18 -6.01
N TYR A 118 10.76 -9.41 -4.95
CA TYR A 118 11.74 -8.54 -4.31
C TYR A 118 12.58 -9.34 -3.30
N HIS A 119 11.93 -10.07 -2.40
CA HIS A 119 12.59 -10.88 -1.38
C HIS A 119 13.46 -12.00 -1.97
N GLY A 120 13.11 -12.53 -3.15
CA GLY A 120 13.92 -13.49 -3.88
C GLY A 120 15.26 -12.94 -4.39
N GLN A 121 15.48 -11.63 -4.35
CA GLN A 121 16.76 -10.99 -4.66
C GLN A 121 17.58 -10.61 -3.42
N SER A 122 17.07 -10.90 -2.22
CA SER A 122 17.81 -10.67 -0.98
C SER A 122 19.09 -11.51 -0.95
N LYS A 123 20.12 -11.01 -0.27
CA LYS A 123 21.34 -11.76 0.02
C LYS A 123 21.14 -12.57 1.31
N THR A 124 20.15 -13.46 1.30
CA THR A 124 19.87 -14.38 2.40
C THR A 124 20.52 -15.75 2.14
N ASP A 125 20.99 -16.39 3.20
CA ASP A 125 21.47 -17.78 3.20
C ASP A 125 20.33 -18.78 3.48
N ASN A 126 19.18 -18.30 3.96
CA ASN A 126 18.05 -19.13 4.32
C ASN A 126 16.71 -18.53 3.84
N PRO A 127 15.93 -19.25 3.01
CA PRO A 127 14.66 -18.76 2.50
C PRO A 127 13.59 -18.62 3.58
N ILE A 128 13.65 -19.40 4.67
CA ILE A 128 12.71 -19.28 5.79
C ILE A 128 12.96 -17.99 6.57
N LYS A 129 14.24 -17.66 6.81
CA LYS A 129 14.62 -16.40 7.46
C LYS A 129 14.12 -15.18 6.68
N GLU A 130 14.31 -15.19 5.36
CA GLU A 130 13.81 -14.12 4.50
C GLU A 130 12.28 -14.09 4.45
N GLY A 131 11.62 -15.26 4.44
CA GLY A 131 10.17 -15.36 4.55
C GLY A 131 9.63 -14.71 5.82
N LEU A 132 10.30 -14.90 6.97
CA LEU A 132 9.93 -14.25 8.23
C LEU A 132 10.09 -12.72 8.17
N VAL A 133 11.13 -12.23 7.51
CA VAL A 133 11.30 -10.79 7.26
C VAL A 133 10.19 -10.27 6.36
N ALA A 134 9.86 -10.99 5.28
CA ALA A 134 8.77 -10.62 4.37
C ALA A 134 7.40 -10.54 5.08
N MET A 135 7.14 -11.42 6.05
CA MET A 135 5.91 -11.39 6.85
C MET A 135 5.75 -10.13 7.70
N LEU A 136 6.83 -9.39 7.99
CA LEU A 136 6.73 -8.10 8.69
C LEU A 136 6.02 -7.05 7.83
N GLY A 137 6.07 -7.16 6.50
CA GLY A 137 5.42 -6.21 5.59
C GLY A 137 3.92 -6.07 5.87
N PRO A 138 3.12 -7.14 5.71
CA PRO A 138 1.68 -7.11 6.02
C PRO A 138 1.34 -6.74 7.46
N PHE A 139 2.20 -7.08 8.43
CA PHE A 139 2.00 -6.69 9.83
C PHE A 139 2.15 -5.18 10.03
N ILE A 140 3.22 -4.59 9.50
CA ILE A 140 3.47 -3.15 9.62
C ILE A 140 2.40 -2.37 8.84
N ASP A 141 2.12 -2.79 7.61
CA ASP A 141 1.17 -2.11 6.74
C ASP A 141 -0.28 -2.23 7.22
N THR A 142 -0.83 -3.44 7.27
CA THR A 142 -2.27 -3.60 7.55
C THR A 142 -2.59 -3.56 9.03
N ILE A 143 -1.84 -4.29 9.86
CA ILE A 143 -2.18 -4.44 11.28
C ILE A 143 -1.86 -3.18 12.07
N MET A 144 -0.75 -2.50 11.77
CA MET A 144 -0.39 -1.25 12.44
C MET A 144 -0.91 -0.03 11.66
N VAL A 145 -0.35 0.25 10.47
CA VAL A 145 -0.60 1.51 9.75
C VAL A 145 -2.08 1.66 9.38
N CYS A 146 -2.71 0.68 8.71
CA CYS A 146 -4.13 0.79 8.35
C CYS A 146 -5.06 0.84 9.57
N THR A 147 -4.80 0.05 10.61
CA THR A 147 -5.60 0.10 11.84
C THR A 147 -5.52 1.48 12.51
N PHE A 148 -4.33 2.06 12.63
CA PHE A 148 -4.18 3.40 13.21
C PHE A 148 -4.88 4.45 12.36
N THR A 149 -4.80 4.33 11.03
CA THR A 149 -5.56 5.19 10.09
C THR A 149 -7.05 5.11 10.36
N ALA A 150 -7.60 3.88 10.48
CA ALA A 150 -9.02 3.67 10.75
C ALA A 150 -9.45 4.26 12.10
N ILE A 151 -8.61 4.14 13.13
CA ILE A 151 -8.87 4.78 14.43
C ILE A 151 -8.91 6.30 14.28
N VAL A 152 -7.93 6.92 13.62
CA VAL A 152 -7.92 8.39 13.40
C VAL A 152 -9.18 8.85 12.64
N ILE A 153 -9.58 8.10 11.61
CA ILE A 153 -10.82 8.37 10.85
C ILE A 153 -12.05 8.32 11.77
N ILE A 154 -12.16 7.32 12.65
CA ILE A 154 -13.28 7.20 13.59
C ILE A 154 -13.25 8.35 14.61
N LEU A 155 -12.09 8.64 15.19
CA LEU A 155 -11.90 9.71 16.18
C LEU A 155 -12.31 11.09 15.64
N SER A 156 -11.99 11.35 14.37
CA SER A 156 -12.35 12.60 13.70
C SER A 156 -13.83 12.72 13.34
N GLY A 157 -14.55 11.60 13.23
CA GLY A 157 -15.90 11.55 12.67
C GLY A 157 -15.97 11.67 11.15
N ALA A 158 -14.84 11.76 10.43
CA ALA A 158 -14.80 11.93 8.98
C ALA A 158 -15.49 10.80 8.19
N TYR A 159 -15.62 9.60 8.77
CA TYR A 159 -16.34 8.49 8.16
C TYR A 159 -17.86 8.72 8.01
N LEU A 160 -18.41 9.74 8.68
CA LEU A 160 -19.81 10.13 8.59
C LEU A 160 -20.10 11.01 7.37
N GLU A 161 -19.05 11.52 6.71
CA GLU A 161 -19.16 12.36 5.51
C GLU A 161 -19.17 11.49 4.25
N ASP A 162 -20.03 11.83 3.28
CA ASP A 162 -20.05 11.18 1.96
C ASP A 162 -18.90 11.73 1.10
N SER A 163 -17.70 11.19 1.30
CA SER A 163 -16.49 11.62 0.61
C SER A 163 -15.64 10.44 0.14
N SER A 164 -14.72 10.71 -0.80
CA SER A 164 -13.76 9.71 -1.25
C SER A 164 -12.77 9.35 -0.12
N GLY A 165 -12.24 8.12 -0.11
CA GLY A 165 -11.37 7.66 0.99
C GLY A 165 -10.13 8.52 1.26
N ILE A 166 -9.54 9.13 0.22
CA ILE A 166 -8.39 10.05 0.41
C ILE A 166 -8.83 11.36 1.07
N VAL A 167 -9.96 11.92 0.64
CA VAL A 167 -10.54 13.14 1.22
C VAL A 167 -10.97 12.91 2.66
N MET A 168 -11.58 11.76 2.96
CA MET A 168 -11.92 11.34 4.31
C MET A 168 -10.69 11.28 5.23
N THR A 169 -9.58 10.72 4.73
CA THR A 169 -8.36 10.62 5.53
C THR A 169 -7.70 12.00 5.74
N LEU A 170 -7.69 12.85 4.70
CA LEU A 170 -7.19 14.22 4.82
C LEU A 170 -8.03 15.03 5.82
N SER A 171 -9.36 14.97 5.74
CA SER A 171 -10.29 15.64 6.66
C SER A 171 -10.08 15.17 8.11
N ALA A 172 -9.87 13.86 8.28
CA ALA A 172 -9.58 13.29 9.59
C ALA A 172 -8.29 13.86 10.19
N PHE A 173 -7.23 13.98 9.38
CA PHE A 173 -5.95 14.52 9.83
C PHE A 173 -6.00 16.04 10.06
N GLU A 174 -6.67 16.80 9.19
CA GLU A 174 -6.89 18.24 9.39
C GLU A 174 -7.56 18.50 10.74
N THR A 175 -8.66 17.78 11.01
CA THR A 175 -9.46 17.94 12.23
C THR A 175 -8.72 17.50 13.48
N THR A 176 -7.92 16.44 13.40
CA THR A 176 -7.27 15.83 14.58
C THR A 176 -5.87 16.36 14.88
N LEU A 177 -5.22 17.03 13.91
CA LEU A 177 -3.88 17.64 14.06
C LEU A 177 -3.94 19.15 13.83
N PHE A 178 -4.79 19.84 14.58
CA PHE A 178 -4.78 21.30 14.72
C PHE A 178 -4.82 22.09 13.39
N GLY A 179 -5.46 21.56 12.35
CA GLY A 179 -5.68 22.25 11.08
C GLY A 179 -4.50 22.25 10.09
N TRP A 180 -3.41 21.52 10.37
CA TRP A 180 -2.27 21.36 9.43
C TRP A 180 -1.96 19.90 9.10
N GLY A 181 -2.76 18.97 9.63
CA GLY A 181 -2.53 17.54 9.47
C GLY A 181 -2.70 17.02 8.05
N ASP A 182 -3.53 17.68 7.25
CA ASP A 182 -3.74 17.38 5.84
C ASP A 182 -2.53 17.69 4.97
N ASP A 183 -1.89 18.84 5.17
CA ASP A 183 -0.63 19.19 4.50
C ASP A 183 0.48 18.18 4.84
N LEU A 184 0.58 17.81 6.11
CA LEU A 184 1.50 16.76 6.57
C LEU A 184 1.18 15.42 5.90
N LEU A 185 -0.09 15.02 5.90
CA LEU A 185 -0.52 13.75 5.31
C LEU A 185 -0.25 13.73 3.80
N MET A 186 -0.44 14.84 3.10
CA MET A 186 -0.18 14.91 1.67
C MET A 186 1.30 14.73 1.33
N LEU A 187 2.20 15.28 2.14
CA LEU A 187 3.64 15.02 2.02
C LEU A 187 3.95 13.53 2.22
N ILE A 188 3.36 12.91 3.24
CA ILE A 188 3.53 11.49 3.55
C ILE A 188 3.00 10.62 2.41
N VAL A 189 1.76 10.84 1.96
CA VAL A 189 1.11 10.08 0.89
C VAL A 189 1.88 10.20 -0.42
N THR A 190 2.49 11.35 -0.70
CA THR A 190 3.38 11.53 -1.86
C THR A 190 4.59 10.59 -1.77
N ALA A 191 5.21 10.48 -0.59
CA ALA A 191 6.32 9.55 -0.36
C ALA A 191 5.87 8.08 -0.50
N PHE A 192 4.70 7.71 0.05
CA PHE A 192 4.11 6.38 -0.13
C PHE A 192 3.89 6.07 -1.61
N ALA A 193 3.23 6.96 -2.35
CA ALA A 193 2.95 6.79 -3.77
C ALA A 193 4.24 6.62 -4.60
N LEU A 194 5.27 7.44 -4.35
CA LEU A 194 6.57 7.33 -5.02
C LEU A 194 7.25 5.99 -4.72
N SER A 195 7.24 5.54 -3.46
CA SER A 195 7.83 4.26 -3.08
C SER A 195 7.16 3.07 -3.81
N THR A 196 5.83 3.12 -3.97
CA THR A 196 5.06 2.12 -4.71
C THR A 196 5.38 2.17 -6.20
N LEU A 197 5.46 3.37 -6.81
CA LEU A 197 5.84 3.53 -8.22
C LEU A 197 7.21 2.93 -8.52
N PHE A 198 8.21 3.13 -7.64
CA PHE A 198 9.55 2.56 -7.84
C PHE A 198 9.51 1.02 -7.79
N THR A 199 8.75 0.46 -6.86
CA THR A 199 8.65 -0.98 -6.64
C THR A 199 7.90 -1.68 -7.78
N TYR A 200 6.78 -1.10 -8.25
CA TYR A 200 6.00 -1.65 -9.36
C TYR A 200 6.70 -1.57 -10.71
N SER A 201 7.52 -0.53 -10.93
CA SER A 201 8.43 -0.49 -12.08
C SER A 201 9.34 -1.72 -12.11
N TYR A 202 9.92 -2.09 -10.97
CA TYR A 202 10.77 -3.27 -10.85
C TYR A 202 10.00 -4.57 -11.10
N TYR A 203 8.81 -4.72 -10.52
CA TYR A 203 7.96 -5.90 -10.76
C TYR A 203 7.63 -6.07 -12.23
N GLY A 204 7.21 -5.00 -12.91
CA GLY A 204 6.89 -5.05 -14.33
C GLY A 204 8.08 -5.39 -15.22
N VAL A 205 9.28 -4.85 -14.94
CA VAL A 205 10.52 -5.23 -15.64
C VAL A 205 10.79 -6.73 -15.48
N LYS A 206 10.60 -7.29 -14.29
CA LYS A 206 10.82 -8.71 -14.03
C LYS A 206 9.80 -9.60 -14.73
N CYS A 207 8.52 -9.26 -14.68
CA CYS A 207 7.47 -9.97 -15.39
C CYS A 207 7.71 -9.97 -16.91
N LEU A 208 7.99 -8.80 -17.50
CA LEU A 208 8.25 -8.70 -18.93
C LEU A 208 9.54 -9.43 -19.32
N SER A 209 10.59 -9.36 -18.49
CA SER A 209 11.84 -10.10 -18.72
C SER A 209 11.63 -11.61 -18.74
N PHE A 210 10.74 -12.12 -17.88
CA PHE A 210 10.39 -13.55 -17.82
C PHE A 210 9.62 -14.01 -19.06
N LEU A 211 8.66 -13.21 -19.53
CA LEU A 211 7.85 -13.54 -20.71
C LEU A 211 8.60 -13.40 -22.05
N THR A 212 9.64 -12.55 -22.08
CA THR A 212 10.34 -12.20 -23.32
C THR A 212 11.85 -12.43 -23.20
N SER A 213 12.59 -11.38 -22.83
CA SER A 213 14.02 -11.45 -22.54
C SER A 213 14.44 -10.30 -21.62
N PRO A 214 15.58 -10.42 -20.91
CA PRO A 214 16.10 -9.33 -20.07
C PRO A 214 16.39 -8.03 -20.84
N LYS A 215 16.64 -8.10 -22.16
CA LYS A 215 16.86 -6.92 -23.00
C LYS A 215 15.55 -6.18 -23.24
N ILE A 216 14.48 -6.90 -23.60
CA ILE A 216 13.15 -6.33 -23.83
C ILE A 216 12.55 -5.83 -22.51
N GLY A 217 12.73 -6.57 -21.41
CA GLY A 217 12.22 -6.19 -20.09
C GLY A 217 12.63 -4.79 -19.62
N LYS A 218 13.82 -4.31 -19.98
CA LYS A 218 14.28 -2.95 -19.65
C LYS A 218 13.42 -1.85 -20.29
N PHE A 219 12.79 -2.12 -21.44
CA PHE A 219 11.90 -1.16 -22.08
C PHE A 219 10.56 -0.99 -21.34
N TYR A 220 10.22 -1.89 -20.40
CA TYR A 220 9.04 -1.72 -19.56
C TYR A 220 9.01 -0.37 -18.84
N ASN A 221 10.17 0.12 -18.37
CA ASN A 221 10.24 1.38 -17.64
C ASN A 221 9.85 2.60 -18.50
N TRP A 222 10.09 2.56 -19.81
CA TRP A 222 9.62 3.60 -20.72
C TRP A 222 8.10 3.63 -20.79
N TYR A 223 7.50 2.45 -20.99
CA TYR A 223 6.05 2.29 -20.95
C TYR A 223 5.47 2.72 -19.60
N PHE A 224 6.10 2.32 -18.49
CA PHE A 224 5.66 2.65 -17.13
C PHE A 224 5.63 4.16 -16.87
N VAL A 225 6.68 4.89 -17.26
CA VAL A 225 6.75 6.36 -17.10
C VAL A 225 5.64 7.06 -17.88
N ILE A 226 5.37 6.61 -19.11
CA ILE A 226 4.28 7.14 -19.92
C ILE A 226 2.93 6.86 -19.25
N MET A 227 2.74 5.65 -18.72
CA MET A 227 1.51 5.26 -18.03
C MET A 227 1.25 6.04 -16.74
N ILE A 228 2.28 6.54 -16.04
CA ILE A 228 2.09 7.42 -14.86
C ILE A 228 1.30 8.68 -15.23
N VAL A 229 1.63 9.29 -16.38
CA VAL A 229 0.94 10.50 -16.85
C VAL A 229 -0.51 10.19 -17.22
N PHE A 230 -0.75 9.09 -17.95
CA PHE A 230 -2.10 8.66 -18.29
C PHE A 230 -2.93 8.29 -17.05
N ALA A 231 -2.33 7.63 -16.07
CA ALA A 231 -2.99 7.24 -14.83
C ALA A 231 -3.41 8.45 -13.99
N ALA A 232 -2.64 9.55 -14.02
CA ALA A 232 -2.96 10.77 -13.28
C ALA A 232 -4.25 11.46 -13.79
N VAL A 233 -4.60 11.26 -15.06
CA VAL A 233 -5.81 11.84 -15.68
C VAL A 233 -6.96 10.84 -15.82
N ALA A 234 -6.71 9.56 -15.61
CA ALA A 234 -7.72 8.52 -15.62
C ALA A 234 -8.71 8.69 -14.45
N SER A 235 -9.95 8.22 -14.63
CA SER A 235 -10.92 8.23 -13.53
C SER A 235 -10.56 7.20 -12.46
N LEU A 236 -10.83 7.53 -11.20
CA LEU A 236 -10.55 6.65 -10.07
C LEU A 236 -11.21 5.28 -10.22
N ASP A 237 -12.43 5.23 -10.76
CA ASP A 237 -13.17 3.98 -10.90
C ASP A 237 -12.63 3.09 -12.03
N LEU A 238 -12.17 3.69 -13.14
CA LEU A 238 -11.47 2.95 -14.18
C LEU A 238 -10.22 2.29 -13.62
N VAL A 239 -9.41 3.06 -12.88
CA VAL A 239 -8.15 2.58 -12.29
C VAL A 239 -8.42 1.46 -11.27
N LYS A 240 -9.39 1.64 -10.36
CA LYS A 240 -9.76 0.60 -9.39
C LYS A 240 -10.21 -0.69 -10.07
N ASN A 241 -11.12 -0.59 -11.05
CA ASN A 241 -11.64 -1.77 -11.75
C ASN A 241 -10.54 -2.53 -12.51
N LEU A 242 -9.59 -1.81 -13.12
CA LEU A 242 -8.45 -2.42 -13.80
C LEU A 242 -7.54 -3.14 -12.82
N ILE A 243 -7.28 -2.56 -11.64
CA ILE A 243 -6.46 -3.22 -10.62
C ILE A 243 -7.19 -4.42 -10.00
N ASP A 244 -8.48 -4.31 -9.66
CA ASP A 244 -9.30 -5.44 -9.16
C ASP A 244 -9.18 -6.65 -10.10
N LEU A 245 -9.33 -6.43 -11.41
CA LEU A 245 -9.20 -7.46 -12.43
C LEU A 245 -7.78 -8.02 -12.50
N SER A 246 -6.76 -7.14 -12.53
CA SER A 246 -5.35 -7.54 -12.59
C SER A 246 -4.96 -8.38 -11.39
N TYR A 247 -5.41 -8.00 -10.19
CA TYR A 247 -5.14 -8.70 -8.96
C TYR A 247 -5.83 -10.06 -8.94
N ALA A 248 -7.08 -10.16 -9.39
CA ALA A 248 -7.74 -11.46 -9.53
C ALA A 248 -6.92 -12.41 -10.44
N LEU A 249 -6.42 -11.91 -11.58
CA LEU A 249 -5.59 -12.69 -12.50
C LEU A 249 -4.22 -13.08 -11.92
N MET A 250 -3.68 -12.31 -10.96
CA MET A 250 -2.42 -12.61 -10.28
C MET A 250 -2.60 -13.57 -9.11
N VAL A 251 -3.61 -13.35 -8.26
CA VAL A 251 -3.86 -14.15 -7.05
C VAL A 251 -4.14 -15.60 -7.42
N ILE A 252 -4.99 -15.86 -8.42
CA ILE A 252 -5.43 -17.23 -8.76
C ILE A 252 -4.24 -18.17 -9.05
N PRO A 253 -3.36 -17.91 -10.04
CA PRO A 253 -2.24 -18.79 -10.33
C PRO A 253 -1.22 -18.84 -9.19
N ASN A 254 -0.96 -17.71 -8.52
CA ASN A 254 -0.01 -17.66 -7.42
C ASN A 254 -0.49 -18.51 -6.22
N MET A 255 -1.75 -18.40 -5.83
CA MET A 255 -2.30 -19.17 -4.72
C MET A 255 -2.33 -20.67 -5.02
N ILE A 256 -2.63 -21.06 -6.26
CA ILE A 256 -2.53 -22.46 -6.68
C ILE A 256 -1.08 -22.97 -6.49
N ALA A 257 -0.10 -22.21 -6.98
CA ALA A 257 1.31 -22.58 -6.83
C ALA A 257 1.74 -22.68 -5.37
N VAL A 258 1.34 -21.71 -4.53
CA VAL A 258 1.64 -21.69 -3.09
C VAL A 258 1.04 -22.91 -2.39
N LEU A 259 -0.22 -23.26 -2.67
CA LEU A 259 -0.88 -24.42 -2.06
C LEU A 259 -0.20 -25.74 -2.45
N LEU A 260 0.20 -25.88 -3.72
CA LEU A 260 0.92 -27.06 -4.20
C LEU A 260 2.34 -27.16 -3.60
N LEU A 261 3.00 -26.03 -3.35
CA LEU A 261 4.35 -25.98 -2.78
C LEU A 261 4.37 -25.93 -1.25
N ALA A 262 3.24 -25.74 -0.59
CA ALA A 262 3.11 -25.64 0.86
C ALA A 262 3.79 -26.80 1.61
N PRO A 263 3.70 -28.09 1.18
CA PRO A 263 4.40 -29.17 1.87
C PRO A 263 5.93 -28.99 1.91
N LYS A 264 6.53 -28.45 0.84
CA LYS A 264 7.97 -28.19 0.77
C LYS A 264 8.38 -27.03 1.69
N VAL A 265 7.60 -25.96 1.69
CA VAL A 265 7.82 -24.80 2.57
C VAL A 265 7.70 -25.22 4.04
N ASN A 266 6.68 -26.00 4.40
CA ASN A 266 6.47 -26.50 5.76
C ASN A 266 7.60 -27.41 6.23
N ALA A 267 8.11 -28.28 5.35
CA ALA A 267 9.27 -29.13 5.66
C ALA A 267 10.53 -28.29 5.92
N ALA A 268 10.82 -27.31 5.07
CA ALA A 268 11.96 -26.41 5.22
C ALA A 268 11.85 -25.54 6.49
N ALA A 269 10.64 -25.03 6.79
CA ALA A 269 10.38 -24.27 8.02
C ALA A 269 10.62 -25.12 9.27
N LYS A 270 10.15 -26.37 9.28
CA LYS A 270 10.37 -27.30 10.39
C LYS A 270 11.86 -27.54 10.64
N ASP A 271 12.65 -27.80 9.59
CA ASP A 271 14.09 -27.97 9.70
C ASP A 271 14.78 -26.72 10.26
N TYR A 272 14.41 -25.54 9.75
CA TYR A 272 14.94 -24.26 10.22
C TYR A 272 14.70 -24.05 11.73
N PHE A 273 13.45 -24.20 12.20
CA PHE A 273 13.12 -23.98 13.61
C PHE A 273 13.74 -25.02 14.54
N LEU A 274 13.95 -26.26 14.07
CA LEU A 274 14.70 -27.27 14.82
C LEU A 274 16.18 -26.85 14.98
N LYS A 275 16.83 -26.42 13.90
CA LYS A 275 18.23 -25.94 13.95
C LYS A 275 18.39 -24.71 14.86
N LEU A 276 17.45 -23.77 14.79
CA LEU A 276 17.42 -22.57 15.65
C LEU A 276 17.33 -22.96 17.13
N LYS A 277 16.44 -23.90 17.49
CA LYS A 277 16.32 -24.40 18.87
C LYS A 277 17.58 -25.08 19.39
N HIS A 278 18.38 -25.66 18.50
CA HIS A 278 19.65 -26.31 18.83
C HIS A 278 20.87 -25.37 18.71
N GLY A 279 20.68 -24.08 18.45
CA GLY A 279 21.77 -23.08 18.34
C GLY A 279 22.69 -23.28 17.13
N ARG A 280 22.19 -23.90 16.06
CA ARG A 280 22.99 -24.29 14.87
C ARG A 280 22.83 -23.32 13.68
N THR A 281 22.10 -22.23 13.87
CA THR A 281 21.77 -21.18 12.89
C THR A 281 21.38 -19.91 13.63
#